data_AF-A0A0U5CJW1-F1
#
_entry.id   AF-A0A0U5CJW1-F1
#
_cell.length_a   1.000
_cell.length_b   1.000
_cell.length_c   1.000
_cell.angle_alpha   90.00
_cell.angle_beta   90.00
_cell.angle_gamma   90.00
#
_symmetry.space_group_name_H-M   'P 1'
#
loop_
_entity.id
_entity.type
_entity.pdbx_description
1 polymer ?
#
loop_
_entity_poly.entity_id
_entity_poly.type
_entity_poly.pdbx_seq_one_letter_code
_entity_poly.pdbx_strand_id
1 'polypeptide(L)'
;MDRALYPSEVLDVVANFPALYHYQPAKRSTEDAKVNPLIVCVPGGLHLARIFYGGHAGSRPTDFLSHWLSELGYGVLSLSYPLETEPEIMAATAARYRIKDWGEQAAKTAAKVMSEHNLPTRSVVLISWSMGGRMVVPFTIATKQLGLDVVQYISFAATPGFSSIRPLPPGLSCSPAGYFQVPAHLGAFWRQLSEMQDLNGGREIVPEELYLRQYVGGTPINLIGLGLKYDGQGNFVQDEVPHEEDSRVLDIANFPLITALYPTSSLDASHALADRASWGFLLTYKLESMIGKAGVRQVQGTPKWQQLMDLVHSAPARLCLPVTGNHFFFVGEKSARDVASRVDALIRDATEFQNQLLCLVS
;
A
#
# COMPACT_ATOMS: atom_id res chain seq x y z
N MET A 1 23.04 -8.06 -20.72
CA MET A 1 21.67 -8.55 -20.95
C MET A 1 20.75 -7.38 -20.69
N ASP A 2 19.89 -7.03 -21.65
CA ASP A 2 19.04 -5.84 -21.52
C ASP A 2 18.10 -5.96 -20.32
N ARG A 3 18.07 -4.92 -19.49
CA ARG A 3 17.10 -4.73 -18.40
C ARG A 3 15.71 -4.65 -19.04
N ALA A 4 14.97 -5.75 -19.07
CA ALA A 4 13.66 -5.81 -19.72
C ALA A 4 12.60 -5.16 -18.83
N LEU A 5 12.46 -3.84 -18.96
CA LEU A 5 11.27 -3.13 -18.50
C LEU A 5 10.07 -3.61 -19.31
N TYR A 6 8.93 -3.80 -18.64
CA TYR A 6 7.66 -4.02 -19.31
C TYR A 6 7.20 -2.74 -20.02
N PRO A 7 6.28 -2.84 -21.00
CA PRO A 7 5.72 -1.66 -21.64
C PRO A 7 5.19 -0.66 -20.61
N SER A 8 5.52 0.62 -20.80
CA SER A 8 5.12 1.74 -19.93
C SER A 8 5.71 1.73 -18.51
N GLU A 9 6.61 0.80 -18.19
CA GLU A 9 7.44 0.93 -16.99
C GLU A 9 8.49 2.03 -17.18
N VAL A 10 8.69 2.80 -16.13
CA VAL A 10 9.74 3.81 -16.04
C VAL A 10 10.64 3.44 -14.87
N LEU A 11 11.95 3.37 -15.15
CA LEU A 11 13.00 3.30 -14.15
C LEU A 11 13.66 4.67 -14.07
N ASP A 12 13.56 5.31 -12.91
CA ASP A 12 14.13 6.65 -12.66
C ASP A 12 14.82 6.70 -11.28
N VAL A 13 15.51 7.79 -11.00
CA VAL A 13 16.04 8.12 -9.68
C VAL A 13 15.14 9.19 -9.06
N VAL A 14 14.35 8.80 -8.06
CA VAL A 14 13.46 9.69 -7.31
C VAL A 14 13.90 9.74 -5.85
N ALA A 15 13.99 10.94 -5.30
CA ALA A 15 14.51 11.18 -3.95
C ALA A 15 15.94 10.61 -3.73
N ASN A 16 16.77 10.57 -4.77
CA ASN A 16 18.12 9.97 -4.78
C ASN A 16 18.17 8.44 -4.71
N PHE A 17 17.04 7.76 -4.94
CA PHE A 17 16.96 6.30 -4.92
C PHE A 17 16.33 5.77 -6.21
N PRO A 18 16.75 4.59 -6.70
CA PRO A 18 16.11 3.97 -7.85
C PRO A 18 14.63 3.68 -7.55
N ALA A 19 13.77 3.99 -8.49
CA ALA A 19 12.34 3.74 -8.43
C ALA A 19 11.86 3.14 -9.76
N LEU A 20 11.16 2.02 -9.71
CA LEU A 20 10.43 1.46 -10.85
C LEU A 20 8.96 1.82 -10.69
N TYR A 21 8.36 2.49 -11.66
CA TYR A 21 6.95 2.81 -11.60
C TYR A 21 6.23 2.65 -12.94
N HIS A 22 4.93 2.44 -12.86
CA HIS A 22 4.03 2.30 -14.00
C HIS A 22 2.80 3.16 -13.74
N TYR A 23 2.52 4.10 -14.65
CA TYR A 23 1.31 4.91 -14.62
C TYR A 23 0.30 4.43 -15.67
N GLN A 24 -0.91 4.11 -15.21
CA GLN A 24 -2.04 3.77 -16.05
C GLN A 24 -3.07 4.90 -16.02
N PRO A 25 -3.40 5.53 -17.16
CA PRO A 25 -4.39 6.61 -17.21
C PRO A 25 -5.81 6.07 -16.94
N ALA A 26 -6.69 6.96 -16.48
CA ALA A 26 -8.12 6.67 -16.40
C ALA A 26 -8.71 6.44 -17.81
N LYS A 27 -9.47 5.35 -18.00
CA LYS A 27 -10.12 5.08 -19.30
C LYS A 27 -11.45 5.80 -19.48
N ARG A 28 -12.17 6.03 -18.38
CA ARG A 28 -13.40 6.81 -18.38
C ARG A 28 -13.09 8.25 -18.00
N SER A 29 -13.11 9.13 -18.99
CA SER A 29 -13.17 10.58 -18.83
C SER A 29 -14.40 11.03 -19.58
N THR A 30 -15.58 11.01 -18.95
CA THR A 30 -16.72 11.72 -19.54
C THR A 30 -16.56 13.19 -19.23
N GLU A 31 -16.93 14.07 -20.15
CA GLU A 31 -16.82 15.53 -20.01
C GLU A 31 -17.60 16.09 -18.80
N ASP A 32 -18.51 15.29 -18.22
CA ASP A 32 -19.25 15.56 -16.99
C ASP A 32 -18.76 14.76 -15.74
N ALA A 33 -17.68 13.99 -15.84
CA ALA A 33 -17.19 13.15 -14.74
C ALA A 33 -16.50 13.98 -13.65
N LYS A 34 -16.89 13.73 -12.40
CA LYS A 34 -16.15 14.16 -11.21
C LYS A 34 -14.67 13.78 -11.36
N VAL A 35 -13.78 14.74 -11.15
CA VAL A 35 -12.34 14.50 -11.16
C VAL A 35 -11.96 13.54 -10.03
N ASN A 36 -11.55 12.33 -10.39
CA ASN A 36 -11.12 11.31 -9.43
C ASN A 36 -9.70 11.59 -8.91
N PRO A 37 -9.37 11.18 -7.66
CA PRO A 37 -8.01 11.22 -7.15
C PRO A 37 -7.09 10.27 -7.94
N LEU A 38 -5.78 10.54 -7.91
CA LEU A 38 -4.78 9.56 -8.33
C LEU A 38 -4.74 8.43 -7.30
N ILE A 39 -4.86 7.18 -7.73
CA ILE A 39 -4.59 6.01 -6.86
C ILE A 39 -3.11 5.68 -6.94
N VAL A 40 -2.43 5.67 -5.80
CA VAL A 40 -1.03 5.27 -5.68
C VAL A 40 -0.94 3.91 -5.00
N CYS A 41 -0.47 2.90 -5.72
CA CYS A 41 -0.30 1.52 -5.25
C CYS A 41 1.17 1.24 -4.90
N VAL A 42 1.42 0.82 -3.66
CA VAL A 42 2.75 0.53 -3.13
C VAL A 42 2.83 -0.93 -2.64
N PRO A 43 3.81 -1.73 -3.11
CA PRO A 43 3.89 -3.15 -2.82
C PRO A 43 4.47 -3.44 -1.42
N GLY A 44 4.39 -4.72 -1.04
CA GLY A 44 4.94 -5.26 0.18
C GLY A 44 6.42 -5.57 0.15
N GLY A 45 6.90 -6.16 1.24
CA GLY A 45 8.24 -6.70 1.34
C GLY A 45 8.49 -7.75 0.25
N LEU A 46 9.70 -7.74 -0.29
CA LEU A 46 10.18 -8.64 -1.33
C LEU A 46 9.52 -8.50 -2.70
N HIS A 47 8.64 -7.52 -2.94
CA HIS A 47 7.85 -7.46 -4.17
C HIS A 47 8.02 -6.14 -4.94
N LEU A 48 8.05 -6.25 -6.26
CA LEU A 48 7.84 -5.15 -7.18
C LEU A 48 6.34 -4.83 -7.33
N ALA A 49 6.06 -3.60 -7.74
CA ALA A 49 4.71 -3.10 -8.00
C ALA A 49 4.05 -3.79 -9.21
N ARG A 50 4.79 -4.58 -9.99
CA ARG A 50 4.30 -5.47 -11.05
C ARG A 50 3.13 -6.34 -10.61
N ILE A 51 3.03 -6.68 -9.32
CA ILE A 51 1.90 -7.42 -8.79
C ILE A 51 0.54 -6.70 -8.95
N PHE A 52 0.54 -5.36 -9.11
CA PHE A 52 -0.69 -4.58 -9.31
C PHE A 52 -1.09 -4.39 -10.77
N TYR A 53 -0.19 -4.58 -11.73
CA TYR A 53 -0.45 -4.26 -13.15
C TYR A 53 -0.07 -5.35 -14.15
N GLY A 54 0.71 -6.35 -13.75
CA GLY A 54 1.16 -7.40 -14.67
C GLY A 54 2.22 -6.87 -15.63
N GLY A 55 2.03 -7.11 -16.94
CA GLY A 55 2.88 -6.57 -18.00
C GLY A 55 3.90 -7.57 -18.57
N HIS A 56 4.05 -8.74 -17.96
CA HIS A 56 4.87 -9.81 -18.51
C HIS A 56 4.28 -10.36 -19.82
N ALA A 57 5.11 -10.99 -20.64
CA ALA A 57 4.68 -11.62 -21.88
C ALA A 57 3.61 -12.70 -21.60
N GLY A 58 2.46 -12.61 -22.28
CA GLY A 58 1.32 -13.50 -22.05
C GLY A 58 0.39 -13.08 -20.91
N SER A 59 0.73 -12.04 -20.14
CA SER A 59 -0.16 -11.52 -19.10
C SER A 59 -1.46 -10.93 -19.69
N ARG A 60 -2.56 -11.09 -18.96
CA ARG A 60 -3.83 -10.41 -19.28
C ARG A 60 -3.99 -9.22 -18.33
N PRO A 61 -4.14 -7.98 -18.83
CA PRO A 61 -4.35 -6.82 -17.97
C PRO A 61 -5.54 -6.99 -17.02
N THR A 62 -6.59 -7.69 -17.45
CA THR A 62 -7.78 -7.97 -16.63
C THR A 62 -7.50 -8.78 -15.38
N ASP A 63 -6.35 -9.46 -15.26
CA ASP A 63 -5.97 -10.17 -14.04
C ASP A 63 -5.43 -9.26 -12.93
N PHE A 64 -5.22 -7.98 -13.22
CA PHE A 64 -4.51 -7.08 -12.32
C PHE A 64 -5.37 -5.89 -11.94
N LEU A 65 -5.22 -5.44 -10.68
CA LEU A 65 -6.03 -4.39 -10.08
C LEU A 65 -6.02 -3.08 -10.88
N SER A 66 -4.86 -2.69 -11.40
CA SER A 66 -4.68 -1.42 -12.13
C SER A 66 -5.60 -1.30 -13.33
N HIS A 67 -5.86 -2.42 -14.02
CA HIS A 67 -6.81 -2.46 -15.13
C HIS A 67 -8.21 -2.03 -14.70
N TRP A 68 -8.76 -2.66 -13.67
CA TRP A 68 -10.13 -2.42 -13.24
C TRP A 68 -10.32 -1.05 -12.57
N LEU A 69 -9.33 -0.56 -11.83
CA LEU A 69 -9.38 0.80 -11.29
C LEU A 69 -9.38 1.87 -12.40
N SER A 70 -8.60 1.64 -13.47
CA SER A 70 -8.60 2.50 -14.66
C SER A 70 -9.93 2.45 -15.43
N GLU A 71 -10.55 1.27 -15.54
CA GLU A 71 -11.92 1.12 -16.08
C GLU A 71 -12.97 1.86 -15.26
N LEU A 72 -12.76 1.98 -13.94
CA LEU A 72 -13.61 2.76 -13.03
C LEU A 72 -13.31 4.28 -13.08
N GLY A 73 -12.37 4.72 -13.90
CA GLY A 73 -12.07 6.14 -14.12
C GLY A 73 -11.01 6.72 -13.20
N TYR A 74 -10.20 5.88 -12.54
CA TYR A 74 -9.07 6.34 -11.73
C TYR A 74 -7.77 6.31 -12.56
N GLY A 75 -6.93 7.34 -12.42
CA GLY A 75 -5.52 7.20 -12.76
C GLY A 75 -4.85 6.31 -11.71
N VAL A 76 -3.97 5.40 -12.11
CA VAL A 76 -3.31 4.45 -11.21
C VAL A 76 -1.79 4.52 -11.37
N LEU A 77 -1.09 4.91 -10.33
CA LEU A 77 0.36 4.85 -10.23
C LEU A 77 0.76 3.65 -9.37
N SER A 78 1.44 2.66 -9.94
CA SER A 78 2.05 1.57 -9.19
C SER A 78 3.56 1.79 -9.11
N LEU A 79 4.15 1.82 -7.91
CA LEU A 79 5.57 2.15 -7.74
C LEU A 79 6.30 1.20 -6.79
N SER A 80 7.52 0.82 -7.16
CA SER A 80 8.42 -0.04 -6.38
C SER A 80 9.53 0.80 -5.77
N TYR A 81 9.83 0.52 -4.51
CA TYR A 81 11.03 1.00 -3.83
C TYR A 81 12.26 0.20 -4.30
N PRO A 82 13.49 0.59 -3.90
CA PRO A 82 14.70 -0.16 -4.24
C PRO A 82 14.59 -1.64 -3.86
N LEU A 83 14.70 -2.52 -4.84
CA LEU A 83 14.62 -3.97 -4.68
C LEU A 83 15.75 -4.64 -5.45
N GLU A 84 16.46 -5.57 -4.82
CA GLU A 84 17.53 -6.35 -5.46
C GLU A 84 16.91 -7.55 -6.18
N THR A 85 16.96 -7.57 -7.52
CA THR A 85 16.37 -8.64 -8.34
C THR A 85 17.43 -9.38 -9.16
N GLU A 86 17.14 -10.62 -9.52
CA GLU A 86 17.95 -11.42 -10.44
C GLU A 86 17.05 -12.00 -11.55
N PRO A 87 17.17 -11.56 -12.81
CA PRO A 87 18.12 -10.56 -13.30
C PRO A 87 17.84 -9.15 -12.77
N GLU A 88 18.87 -8.30 -12.81
CA GLU A 88 18.78 -6.92 -12.32
C GLU A 88 17.76 -6.09 -13.11
N ILE A 89 16.73 -5.58 -12.42
CA ILE A 89 15.75 -4.63 -12.97
C ILE A 89 16.13 -3.20 -12.58
N MET A 90 16.55 -3.00 -11.33
CA MET A 90 17.04 -1.74 -10.80
C MET A 90 18.31 -1.95 -9.98
N ALA A 91 19.16 -0.92 -9.90
CA ALA A 91 20.45 -1.04 -9.22
C ALA A 91 20.28 -1.21 -7.71
N ALA A 92 20.88 -2.26 -7.13
CA ALA A 92 20.84 -2.57 -5.70
C ALA A 92 21.80 -1.66 -4.89
N THR A 93 21.51 -0.36 -4.84
CA THR A 93 22.39 0.67 -4.25
C THR A 93 21.89 1.26 -2.94
N ALA A 94 20.73 0.81 -2.46
CA ALA A 94 19.99 1.47 -1.38
C ALA A 94 19.74 0.51 -0.19
N ALA A 95 20.72 -0.28 0.21
CA ALA A 95 20.57 -1.21 1.34
C ALA A 95 20.25 -0.53 2.69
N ARG A 96 20.61 0.76 2.84
CA ARG A 96 20.30 1.58 4.02
C ARG A 96 18.97 2.35 3.92
N TYR A 97 18.18 2.10 2.86
CA TYR A 97 16.91 2.79 2.62
C TYR A 97 15.91 2.54 3.74
N ARG A 98 15.29 3.63 4.24
CA ARG A 98 14.43 3.60 5.43
C ARG A 98 12.96 3.89 5.10
N ILE A 99 12.10 3.73 6.09
CA ILE A 99 10.64 3.93 5.93
C ILE A 99 10.33 5.38 5.57
N LYS A 100 11.04 6.33 6.18
CA LYS A 100 10.93 7.74 5.81
C LYS A 100 11.28 7.98 4.34
N ASP A 101 12.39 7.41 3.87
CA ASP A 101 12.83 7.53 2.48
C ASP A 101 11.78 6.94 1.54
N TRP A 102 11.16 5.82 1.94
CA TRP A 102 10.07 5.17 1.21
C TRP A 102 8.86 6.07 1.02
N GLY A 103 8.40 6.71 2.11
CA GLY A 103 7.33 7.69 2.05
C GLY A 103 7.64 8.87 1.13
N GLU A 104 8.85 9.42 1.25
CA GLU A 104 9.31 10.58 0.47
C GLU A 104 9.46 10.26 -1.02
N GLN A 105 10.07 9.12 -1.36
CA GLN A 105 10.21 8.67 -2.74
C GLN A 105 8.84 8.48 -3.38
N ALA A 106 7.92 7.76 -2.73
CA ALA A 106 6.59 7.51 -3.25
C ALA A 106 5.80 8.81 -3.46
N ALA A 107 5.88 9.76 -2.52
CA ALA A 107 5.22 11.06 -2.63
C ALA A 107 5.78 11.89 -3.80
N LYS A 108 7.11 11.92 -3.96
CA LYS A 108 7.75 12.62 -5.08
C LYS A 108 7.45 11.98 -6.42
N THR A 109 7.38 10.65 -6.50
CA THR A 109 6.97 9.94 -7.72
C THR A 109 5.51 10.28 -8.06
N ALA A 110 4.61 10.30 -7.08
CA ALA A 110 3.22 10.72 -7.30
C ALA A 110 3.15 12.16 -7.83
N ALA A 111 3.82 13.12 -7.20
CA ALA A 111 3.84 14.51 -7.66
C ALA A 111 4.42 14.67 -9.08
N LYS A 112 5.51 13.94 -9.39
CA LYS A 112 6.12 13.89 -10.72
C LYS A 112 5.12 13.40 -11.77
N VAL A 113 4.48 12.25 -11.53
CA VAL A 113 3.50 11.67 -12.47
C VAL A 113 2.28 12.59 -12.64
N MET A 114 1.77 13.18 -11.56
CA MET A 114 0.67 14.13 -11.64
C MET A 114 1.02 15.35 -12.51
N SER A 115 2.25 15.86 -12.38
CA SER A 115 2.74 16.98 -13.19
C SER A 115 2.97 16.59 -14.65
N GLU A 116 3.64 15.47 -14.92
CA GLU A 116 3.99 15.02 -16.28
C GLU A 116 2.75 14.71 -17.12
N HIS A 117 1.70 14.19 -16.47
CA HIS A 117 0.43 13.86 -17.13
C HIS A 117 -0.63 14.96 -17.01
N ASN A 118 -0.29 16.12 -16.45
CA ASN A 118 -1.20 17.25 -16.26
C ASN A 118 -2.53 16.85 -15.60
N LEU A 119 -2.46 16.03 -14.54
CA LEU A 119 -3.67 15.52 -13.90
C LEU A 119 -4.45 16.69 -13.25
N PRO A 120 -5.76 16.80 -13.47
CA PRO A 120 -6.57 17.93 -13.00
C PRO A 120 -6.84 17.91 -11.49
N THR A 121 -6.46 16.82 -10.81
CA THR A 121 -6.63 16.65 -9.36
C THR A 121 -5.35 17.01 -8.61
N ARG A 122 -5.50 17.39 -7.33
CA ARG A 122 -4.41 17.41 -6.35
C ARG A 122 -4.58 16.35 -5.26
N SER A 123 -5.62 15.53 -5.38
CA SER A 123 -5.99 14.52 -4.39
C SER A 123 -5.41 13.16 -4.76
N VAL A 124 -4.97 12.44 -3.72
CA VAL A 124 -4.34 11.13 -3.80
C VAL A 124 -5.05 10.16 -2.87
N VAL A 125 -5.30 8.94 -3.34
CA VAL A 125 -5.65 7.79 -2.52
C VAL A 125 -4.43 6.87 -2.48
N LEU A 126 -3.91 6.58 -1.29
CA LEU A 126 -2.82 5.62 -1.13
C LEU A 126 -3.39 4.23 -0.89
N ILE A 127 -3.01 3.26 -1.73
CA ILE A 127 -3.17 1.84 -1.49
C ILE A 127 -1.79 1.27 -1.20
N SER A 128 -1.64 0.60 -0.06
CA SER A 128 -0.39 -0.11 0.24
C SER A 128 -0.68 -1.55 0.62
N TRP A 129 0.23 -2.45 0.26
CA TRP A 129 0.07 -3.87 0.48
C TRP A 129 1.13 -4.40 1.45
N SER A 130 0.75 -5.30 2.36
CA SER A 130 1.70 -5.98 3.27
C SER A 130 2.56 -4.97 4.06
N MET A 131 3.89 -5.10 4.02
CA MET A 131 4.83 -4.13 4.61
C MET A 131 4.60 -2.67 4.21
N GLY A 132 3.93 -2.40 3.08
CA GLY A 132 3.60 -1.06 2.59
C GLY A 132 2.89 -0.16 3.60
N GLY A 133 2.14 -0.74 4.54
CA GLY A 133 1.40 0.04 5.55
C GLY A 133 2.31 0.84 6.50
N ARG A 134 3.61 0.53 6.55
CA ARG A 134 4.58 1.19 7.42
C ARG A 134 4.90 2.63 6.97
N MET A 135 4.79 2.95 5.68
CA MET A 135 5.19 4.26 5.14
C MET A 135 4.05 5.28 5.02
N VAL A 136 2.83 4.93 5.45
CA VAL A 136 1.62 5.77 5.27
C VAL A 136 1.80 7.18 5.84
N VAL A 137 2.33 7.31 7.06
CA VAL A 137 2.53 8.63 7.68
C VAL A 137 3.64 9.43 6.99
N PRO A 138 4.86 8.88 6.77
CA PRO A 138 5.89 9.57 5.99
C PRO A 138 5.43 9.99 4.59
N PHE A 139 4.69 9.13 3.89
CA PHE A 139 4.09 9.45 2.59
C PHE A 139 3.14 10.63 2.69
N THR A 140 2.24 10.62 3.68
CA THR A 140 1.24 11.68 3.83
C THR A 140 1.88 13.03 4.14
N ILE A 141 2.91 13.04 4.99
CA ILE A 141 3.67 14.25 5.31
C ILE A 141 4.39 14.79 4.08
N ALA A 142 5.12 13.93 3.35
CA ALA A 142 5.85 14.33 2.15
C ALA A 142 4.90 14.81 1.04
N THR A 143 3.76 14.13 0.85
CA THR A 143 2.73 14.50 -0.13
C THR A 143 2.14 15.88 0.19
N LYS A 144 1.85 16.16 1.47
CA LYS A 144 1.39 17.48 1.92
C LYS A 144 2.42 18.59 1.66
N GLN A 145 3.70 18.31 1.88
CA GLN A 145 4.78 19.28 1.60
C GLN A 145 4.91 19.61 0.10
N LEU A 146 4.44 18.72 -0.78
CA LEU A 146 4.38 18.92 -2.23
C LEU A 146 3.07 19.61 -2.69
N GLY A 147 2.23 20.05 -1.75
CA GLY A 147 0.94 20.69 -2.05
C GLY A 147 -0.10 19.74 -2.63
N LEU A 148 0.00 18.45 -2.31
CA LEU A 148 -0.97 17.42 -2.63
C LEU A 148 -1.74 17.00 -1.37
N ASP A 149 -2.94 16.46 -1.55
CA ASP A 149 -3.80 16.02 -0.45
C ASP A 149 -4.02 14.51 -0.48
N VAL A 150 -3.66 13.81 0.60
CA VAL A 150 -3.96 12.38 0.74
C VAL A 150 -5.33 12.25 1.38
N VAL A 151 -6.36 12.09 0.54
CA VAL A 151 -7.76 12.09 1.00
C VAL A 151 -8.12 10.80 1.73
N GLN A 152 -7.45 9.70 1.40
CA GLN A 152 -7.70 8.39 1.98
C GLN A 152 -6.49 7.47 1.86
N TYR A 153 -6.35 6.59 2.85
CA TYR A 153 -5.50 5.41 2.78
C TYR A 153 -6.36 4.14 2.81
N ILE A 154 -6.04 3.18 1.95
CA ILE A 154 -6.66 1.86 1.88
C ILE A 154 -5.58 0.80 2.13
N SER A 155 -5.65 0.15 3.28
CA SER A 155 -4.79 -0.99 3.61
C SER A 155 -5.22 -2.21 2.79
N PHE A 156 -4.29 -2.83 2.06
CA PHE A 156 -4.49 -4.13 1.43
C PHE A 156 -3.66 -5.16 2.19
N ALA A 157 -4.26 -5.92 3.11
CA ALA A 157 -3.51 -6.83 3.97
C ALA A 157 -2.21 -6.17 4.51
N ALA A 158 -2.26 -4.89 4.92
CA ALA A 158 -1.06 -4.10 5.16
C ALA A 158 -0.74 -3.97 6.65
N THR A 159 0.54 -4.03 7.00
CA THR A 159 1.01 -3.91 8.39
C THR A 159 1.22 -2.44 8.74
N PRO A 160 0.59 -1.91 9.81
CA PRO A 160 0.90 -0.57 10.29
C PRO A 160 2.36 -0.47 10.76
N GLY A 161 2.87 0.76 10.93
CA GLY A 161 4.25 1.08 11.28
C GLY A 161 4.75 0.64 12.67
N PHE A 162 4.11 -0.33 13.32
CA PHE A 162 4.58 -0.92 14.58
C PHE A 162 5.64 -1.99 14.33
N SER A 163 6.60 -2.09 15.24
CA SER A 163 7.56 -3.20 15.26
C SER A 163 6.84 -4.53 15.31
N SER A 164 7.37 -5.51 14.59
CA SER A 164 6.82 -6.86 14.65
C SER A 164 6.98 -7.43 16.06
N ILE A 165 5.92 -8.02 16.62
CA ILE A 165 6.00 -8.88 17.80
C ILE A 165 6.49 -10.30 17.45
N ARG A 166 6.80 -10.56 16.18
CA ARG A 166 7.22 -11.89 15.72
C ARG A 166 8.71 -12.11 15.99
N PRO A 167 9.11 -13.35 16.32
CA PRO A 167 10.52 -13.70 16.38
C PRO A 167 11.19 -13.49 15.02
N LEU A 168 12.51 -13.27 15.04
CA LEU A 168 13.31 -13.24 13.82
C LEU A 168 13.13 -14.56 13.06
N PRO A 169 12.87 -14.51 11.74
CA PRO A 169 12.73 -15.72 10.95
C PRO A 169 14.07 -16.48 10.92
N PRO A 170 14.06 -17.82 11.03
CA PRO A 170 15.27 -18.61 10.79
C PRO A 170 15.73 -18.45 9.35
N GLY A 171 17.04 -18.48 9.11
CA GLY A 171 17.61 -18.39 7.75
C GLY A 171 17.59 -16.98 7.15
N LEU A 172 17.54 -15.94 7.98
CA LEU A 172 17.77 -14.57 7.55
C LEU A 172 19.16 -14.46 6.89
N SER A 173 19.20 -13.95 5.66
CA SER A 173 20.43 -13.73 4.92
C SER A 173 20.55 -12.29 4.44
N CYS A 174 21.80 -11.82 4.39
CA CYS A 174 22.20 -10.54 3.81
C CYS A 174 22.85 -10.83 2.46
N SER A 175 22.36 -10.23 1.39
CA SER A 175 22.98 -10.32 0.07
C SER A 175 24.32 -9.57 0.05
N PRO A 176 25.20 -9.82 -0.95
CA PRO A 176 26.41 -9.03 -1.13
C PRO A 176 26.16 -7.51 -1.26
N ALA A 177 24.99 -7.10 -1.77
CA ALA A 177 24.60 -5.69 -1.87
C ALA A 177 23.97 -5.15 -0.58
N GLY A 178 23.78 -5.96 0.46
CA GLY A 178 23.23 -5.55 1.75
C GLY A 178 21.72 -5.73 1.89
N TYR A 179 21.06 -6.45 0.99
CA TYR A 179 19.60 -6.60 1.00
C TYR A 179 19.17 -7.86 1.76
N PHE A 180 18.03 -7.76 2.43
CA PHE A 180 17.40 -8.87 3.14
C PHE A 180 16.74 -9.82 2.15
N GLN A 181 17.08 -11.09 2.26
CA GLN A 181 16.52 -12.17 1.46
C GLN A 181 15.99 -13.27 2.39
N VAL A 182 14.86 -13.87 2.01
CA VAL A 182 14.33 -15.08 2.67
C VAL A 182 13.74 -16.01 1.62
N PRO A 183 14.57 -16.89 1.00
CA PRO A 183 14.11 -17.80 -0.05
C PRO A 183 12.92 -18.66 0.38
N ALA A 184 12.88 -19.10 1.64
CA ALA A 184 11.77 -19.89 2.18
C ALA A 184 10.41 -19.15 2.13
N HIS A 185 10.40 -17.82 2.24
CA HIS A 185 9.17 -17.03 2.16
C HIS A 185 8.65 -16.94 0.73
N LEU A 186 9.53 -17.01 -0.29
CA LEU A 186 9.12 -16.94 -1.69
C LEU A 186 8.23 -18.13 -2.07
N GLY A 187 8.53 -19.34 -1.59
CA GLY A 187 7.69 -20.51 -1.79
C GLY A 187 6.31 -20.39 -1.11
N ALA A 188 6.23 -19.72 0.04
CA ALA A 188 4.96 -19.46 0.72
C ALA A 188 4.12 -18.41 -0.02
N PHE A 189 4.74 -17.35 -0.53
CA PHE A 189 4.04 -16.36 -1.36
C PHE A 189 3.58 -16.96 -2.69
N TRP A 190 4.42 -17.76 -3.35
CA TRP A 190 4.02 -18.47 -4.57
C TRP A 190 2.82 -19.38 -4.34
N ARG A 191 2.80 -20.17 -3.25
CA ARG A 191 1.64 -20.99 -2.91
C ARG A 191 0.35 -20.19 -2.80
N GLN A 192 0.42 -19.01 -2.17
CA GLN A 192 -0.73 -18.12 -2.06
C GLN A 192 -1.17 -17.57 -3.42
N LEU A 193 -0.22 -17.18 -4.27
CA LEU A 193 -0.51 -16.74 -5.63
C LEU A 193 -1.15 -17.88 -6.45
N SER A 194 -0.65 -19.11 -6.33
CA SER A 194 -1.23 -20.30 -6.98
C SER A 194 -2.67 -20.55 -6.53
N GLU A 195 -2.99 -20.43 -5.24
CA GLU A 195 -4.38 -20.55 -4.76
C GLU A 195 -5.28 -19.46 -5.36
N MET A 196 -4.76 -18.25 -5.60
CA MET A 196 -5.51 -17.22 -6.31
C MET A 196 -5.78 -17.61 -7.77
N GLN A 197 -4.89 -18.34 -8.44
CA GLN A 197 -5.14 -18.88 -9.78
C GLN A 197 -6.32 -19.87 -9.77
N ASP A 198 -6.36 -20.77 -8.78
CA ASP A 198 -7.45 -21.73 -8.62
C ASP A 198 -8.80 -21.02 -8.38
N LEU A 199 -8.82 -20.02 -7.50
CA LEU A 199 -10.00 -19.19 -7.23
C LEU A 199 -10.49 -18.40 -8.46
N ASN A 200 -9.62 -18.19 -9.44
CA ASN A 200 -9.89 -17.48 -10.69
C ASN A 200 -10.03 -18.44 -11.89
N GLY A 201 -10.44 -19.69 -11.62
CA GLY A 201 -10.80 -20.66 -12.67
C GLY A 201 -9.65 -21.58 -13.09
N GLY A 202 -8.59 -21.70 -12.29
CA GLY A 202 -7.47 -22.62 -12.52
C GLY A 202 -6.56 -22.24 -13.69
N ARG A 203 -6.68 -21.02 -14.21
CA ARG A 203 -5.80 -20.51 -15.26
C ARG A 203 -4.56 -19.88 -14.63
N GLU A 204 -3.41 -20.13 -15.23
CA GLU A 204 -2.17 -19.44 -14.89
C GLU A 204 -2.29 -17.92 -15.12
N ILE A 205 -1.99 -17.15 -14.07
CA ILE A 205 -2.03 -15.68 -14.06
C ILE A 205 -0.61 -15.11 -14.14
N VAL A 206 0.30 -15.67 -13.33
CA VAL A 206 1.73 -15.37 -13.38
C VAL A 206 2.46 -16.72 -13.29
N PRO A 207 3.24 -17.12 -14.31
CA PRO A 207 4.03 -18.34 -14.23
C PRO A 207 5.04 -18.31 -13.07
N GLU A 208 5.28 -19.43 -12.39
CA GLU A 208 6.15 -19.50 -11.20
C GLU A 208 7.54 -18.93 -11.46
N GLU A 209 8.17 -19.35 -12.56
CA GLU A 209 9.51 -18.91 -12.92
C GLU A 209 9.56 -17.39 -13.15
N LEU A 210 8.54 -16.84 -13.81
CA LEU A 210 8.45 -15.40 -14.04
C LEU A 210 8.19 -14.65 -12.75
N TYR A 211 7.33 -15.17 -11.86
CA TYR A 211 7.10 -14.58 -10.55
C TYR A 211 8.41 -14.48 -9.76
N LEU A 212 9.16 -15.58 -9.64
CA LEU A 212 10.41 -15.63 -8.88
C LEU A 212 11.52 -14.74 -9.46
N ARG A 213 11.56 -14.54 -10.78
CA ARG A 213 12.58 -13.70 -11.45
C ARG A 213 12.21 -12.24 -11.58
N GLN A 214 10.93 -11.93 -11.75
CA GLN A 214 10.49 -10.62 -12.26
C GLN A 214 9.51 -9.89 -11.35
N TYR A 215 9.00 -10.52 -10.29
CA TYR A 215 8.08 -9.91 -9.32
C TYR A 215 8.69 -9.74 -7.94
N VAL A 216 9.73 -10.51 -7.61
CA VAL A 216 10.30 -10.56 -6.27
C VAL A 216 11.79 -10.28 -6.24
N GLY A 217 12.29 -9.93 -5.05
CA GLY A 217 13.70 -9.62 -4.83
C GLY A 217 14.05 -9.37 -3.37
N GLY A 218 15.32 -9.10 -3.10
CA GLY A 218 15.82 -8.68 -1.80
C GLY A 218 15.32 -7.28 -1.44
N THR A 219 14.99 -7.06 -0.17
CA THR A 219 14.42 -5.80 0.36
C THR A 219 15.40 -5.14 1.32
N PRO A 220 15.50 -3.79 1.39
CA PRO A 220 16.27 -3.14 2.44
C PRO A 220 15.75 -3.56 3.84
N ILE A 221 16.61 -4.12 4.68
CA ILE A 221 16.22 -4.73 5.97
C ILE A 221 15.48 -3.75 6.88
N ASN A 222 15.83 -2.46 6.80
CA ASN A 222 15.24 -1.37 7.55
C ASN A 222 13.71 -1.24 7.34
N LEU A 223 13.17 -1.74 6.22
CA LEU A 223 11.73 -1.70 5.94
C LEU A 223 10.93 -2.83 6.60
N ILE A 224 11.56 -3.98 6.88
CA ILE A 224 10.86 -5.22 7.27
C ILE A 224 10.19 -5.10 8.65
N GLY A 225 10.75 -4.29 9.54
CA GLY A 225 10.27 -4.09 10.92
C GLY A 225 10.69 -5.20 11.88
N LEU A 226 11.92 -5.72 11.69
CA LEU A 226 12.59 -6.66 12.60
C LEU A 226 13.49 -5.96 13.64
N GLY A 227 13.50 -4.62 13.67
CA GLY A 227 14.41 -3.85 14.52
C GLY A 227 15.89 -3.94 14.09
N LEU A 228 16.15 -4.24 12.82
CA LEU A 228 17.49 -4.40 12.26
C LEU A 228 17.79 -3.33 11.21
N LYS A 229 19.07 -2.97 11.08
CA LYS A 229 19.64 -2.12 10.02
C LYS A 229 20.81 -2.80 9.34
N TYR A 230 21.07 -2.40 8.09
CA TYR A 230 22.31 -2.77 7.40
C TYR A 230 23.49 -1.91 7.90
N ASP A 231 24.60 -2.56 8.30
CA ASP A 231 25.78 -1.88 8.84
C ASP A 231 26.64 -1.18 7.77
N GLY A 232 26.54 -1.62 6.50
CA GLY A 232 27.43 -1.18 5.41
C GLY A 232 28.64 -2.08 5.18
N GLN A 233 28.76 -3.16 5.95
CA GLN A 233 29.86 -4.13 5.92
C GLN A 233 29.37 -5.57 5.73
N GLY A 234 28.15 -5.75 5.22
CA GLY A 234 27.62 -7.07 4.88
C GLY A 234 26.80 -7.74 5.98
N ASN A 235 26.46 -7.05 7.07
CA ASN A 235 25.69 -7.64 8.17
C ASN A 235 24.45 -6.82 8.53
N PHE A 236 23.51 -7.50 9.19
CA PHE A 236 22.40 -6.84 9.87
C PHE A 236 22.70 -6.74 11.37
N VAL A 237 22.56 -5.54 11.90
CA VAL A 237 22.78 -5.22 13.31
C VAL A 237 21.50 -4.60 13.88
N GLN A 238 21.39 -4.57 15.20
CA GLN A 238 20.27 -3.91 15.87
C GLN A 238 20.19 -2.44 15.42
N ASP A 239 18.98 -2.00 15.06
CA ASP A 239 18.74 -0.58 14.79
C ASP A 239 18.60 0.18 16.11
N GLU A 240 19.22 1.35 16.15
CA GLU A 240 19.14 2.27 17.29
C GLU A 240 17.93 3.20 17.15
N VAL A 241 17.42 3.38 15.92
CA VAL A 241 16.18 4.11 15.65
C VAL A 241 15.02 3.14 15.78
N PRO A 242 14.11 3.33 16.75
CA PRO A 242 12.90 2.51 16.87
C PRO A 242 12.08 2.57 15.59
N HIS A 243 11.49 1.44 15.23
CA HIS A 243 10.72 1.33 13.98
C HIS A 243 9.51 2.28 13.97
N GLU A 244 8.89 2.50 15.13
CA GLU A 244 7.77 3.42 15.35
C GLU A 244 8.17 4.89 15.16
N GLU A 245 9.44 5.22 15.43
CA GLU A 245 9.98 6.57 15.22
C GLU A 245 10.19 6.83 13.71
N ASP A 246 10.78 5.86 13.01
CA ASP A 246 11.02 5.95 11.55
C ASP A 246 9.69 5.94 10.76
N SER A 247 8.73 5.10 11.16
CA SER A 247 7.41 5.02 10.55
C SER A 247 6.47 6.14 10.99
N ARG A 248 6.77 6.83 12.09
CA ARG A 248 5.92 7.85 12.72
C ARG A 248 4.48 7.37 12.98
N VAL A 249 4.28 6.09 13.26
CA VAL A 249 2.94 5.49 13.44
C VAL A 249 2.12 6.12 14.57
N LEU A 250 2.77 6.80 15.53
CA LEU A 250 2.09 7.52 16.62
C LEU A 250 1.76 8.98 16.28
N ASP A 251 2.14 9.48 15.10
CA ASP A 251 1.76 10.81 14.61
C ASP A 251 0.37 10.74 13.95
N ILE A 252 -0.63 10.51 14.81
CA ILE A 252 -2.04 10.27 14.44
C ILE A 252 -2.60 11.39 13.56
N ALA A 253 -2.21 12.64 13.81
CA ALA A 253 -2.71 13.80 13.07
C ALA A 253 -2.40 13.72 11.57
N ASN A 254 -1.28 13.09 11.21
CA ASN A 254 -0.81 12.96 9.83
C ASN A 254 -1.28 11.67 9.13
N PHE A 255 -2.07 10.80 9.76
CA PHE A 255 -2.80 9.79 8.98
C PHE A 255 -3.88 10.46 8.12
N PRO A 256 -4.12 10.01 6.89
CA PRO A 256 -5.36 10.32 6.15
C PRO A 256 -6.53 9.51 6.75
N LEU A 257 -7.74 9.62 6.19
CA LEU A 257 -8.81 8.71 6.61
C LEU A 257 -8.43 7.26 6.25
N ILE A 258 -8.56 6.35 7.21
CA ILE A 258 -8.12 4.96 7.08
C ILE A 258 -9.30 4.08 6.70
N THR A 259 -9.08 3.25 5.69
CA THR A 259 -9.94 2.11 5.34
C THR A 259 -9.07 0.88 5.14
N ALA A 260 -9.64 -0.32 5.22
CA ALA A 260 -8.88 -1.55 5.05
C ALA A 260 -9.67 -2.62 4.32
N LEU A 261 -8.97 -3.37 3.47
CA LEU A 261 -9.39 -4.64 2.90
C LEU A 261 -8.44 -5.72 3.43
N TYR A 262 -8.99 -6.71 4.13
CA TYR A 262 -8.22 -7.78 4.75
C TYR A 262 -8.68 -9.16 4.28
N PRO A 263 -7.77 -10.14 4.15
CA PRO A 263 -8.09 -11.45 3.61
C PRO A 263 -8.91 -12.29 4.60
N THR A 264 -9.60 -13.30 4.08
CA THR A 264 -10.31 -14.29 4.91
C THR A 264 -9.63 -15.66 4.95
N SER A 265 -8.62 -15.90 4.12
CA SER A 265 -7.91 -17.19 4.06
C SER A 265 -6.96 -17.37 5.25
N SER A 266 -6.88 -18.60 5.76
CA SER A 266 -5.91 -18.99 6.79
C SER A 266 -4.47 -19.01 6.31
N LEU A 267 -4.23 -19.02 4.98
CA LEU A 267 -2.87 -18.87 4.43
C LEU A 267 -2.25 -17.51 4.77
N ASP A 268 -3.09 -16.51 5.03
CA ASP A 268 -2.67 -15.21 5.55
C ASP A 268 -3.30 -14.92 6.92
N ALA A 269 -3.19 -15.90 7.82
CA ALA A 269 -3.81 -15.86 9.14
C ALA A 269 -3.47 -14.59 9.93
N SER A 270 -2.26 -14.04 9.75
CA SER A 270 -1.86 -12.85 10.48
C SER A 270 -2.71 -11.63 10.11
N HIS A 271 -2.89 -11.38 8.81
CA HIS A 271 -3.73 -10.27 8.35
C HIS A 271 -5.22 -10.57 8.55
N ALA A 272 -5.64 -11.82 8.33
CA ALA A 272 -7.03 -12.24 8.54
C ALA A 272 -7.50 -12.07 10.00
N LEU A 273 -6.59 -12.26 10.98
CA LEU A 273 -6.90 -12.10 12.41
C LEU A 273 -6.77 -10.66 12.90
N ALA A 274 -5.77 -9.91 12.40
CA ALA A 274 -5.35 -8.67 13.06
C ALA A 274 -5.78 -7.39 12.35
N ASP A 275 -5.92 -7.38 11.03
CA ASP A 275 -5.97 -6.11 10.27
C ASP A 275 -7.18 -5.24 10.61
N ARG A 276 -8.35 -5.85 10.81
CA ARG A 276 -9.54 -5.10 11.24
C ARG A 276 -9.31 -4.41 12.58
N ALA A 277 -8.67 -5.10 13.53
CA ALA A 277 -8.42 -4.56 14.86
C ALA A 277 -7.31 -3.50 14.85
N SER A 278 -6.22 -3.75 14.12
CA SER A 278 -5.06 -2.86 14.08
C SER A 278 -5.37 -1.54 13.35
N TRP A 279 -5.98 -1.60 12.16
CA TRP A 279 -6.39 -0.40 11.43
C TRP A 279 -7.61 0.27 12.06
N GLY A 280 -8.53 -0.51 12.65
CA GLY A 280 -9.66 0.03 13.42
C GLY A 280 -9.22 0.85 14.65
N PHE A 281 -8.15 0.41 15.33
CA PHE A 281 -7.53 1.17 16.41
C PHE A 281 -6.99 2.51 15.91
N LEU A 282 -6.14 2.52 14.87
CA LEU A 282 -5.58 3.75 14.31
C LEU A 282 -6.65 4.69 13.76
N LEU A 283 -7.68 4.13 13.10
CA LEU A 283 -8.83 4.89 12.61
C LEU A 283 -9.54 5.61 13.75
N THR A 284 -9.81 4.93 14.86
CA THR A 284 -10.50 5.54 16.02
C THR A 284 -9.73 6.76 16.55
N TYR A 285 -8.40 6.64 16.73
CA TYR A 285 -7.57 7.77 17.15
C TYR A 285 -7.52 8.88 16.10
N LYS A 286 -7.50 8.52 14.81
CA LYS A 286 -7.59 9.52 13.73
C LYS A 286 -8.91 10.29 13.78
N LEU A 287 -10.03 9.61 14.02
CA LEU A 287 -11.35 10.24 14.14
C LEU A 287 -11.39 11.17 15.37
N GLU A 288 -10.88 10.74 16.51
CA GLU A 288 -10.73 11.60 17.69
C GLU A 288 -9.92 12.87 17.36
N SER A 289 -8.79 12.71 16.67
CA SER A 289 -7.94 13.83 16.24
C SER A 289 -8.67 14.77 15.27
N MET A 290 -9.56 14.26 14.41
CA MET A 290 -10.35 15.07 13.47
C MET A 290 -11.47 15.85 14.18
N ILE A 291 -12.14 15.22 15.16
CA ILE A 291 -13.20 15.86 15.96
C ILE A 291 -12.60 16.98 16.80
N GLY A 292 -11.50 16.70 17.51
CA GLY A 292 -10.80 17.65 18.36
C GLY A 292 -11.66 18.26 19.47
N LYS A 293 -11.05 19.15 20.26
CA LYS A 293 -11.76 19.81 21.38
C LYS A 293 -12.92 20.69 20.92
N ALA A 294 -12.81 21.30 19.74
CA ALA A 294 -13.86 22.15 19.18
C ALA A 294 -15.09 21.34 18.81
N GLY A 295 -14.93 20.23 18.08
CA GLY A 295 -16.05 19.37 17.70
C GLY A 295 -16.77 18.79 18.92
N VAL A 296 -16.03 18.35 19.94
CA VAL A 296 -16.64 17.87 21.21
C VAL A 296 -17.51 18.95 21.86
N ARG A 297 -17.02 20.19 21.95
CA ARG A 297 -17.78 21.31 22.55
C ARG A 297 -19.08 21.61 21.80
N GLN A 298 -19.12 21.42 20.48
CA GLN A 298 -20.33 21.66 19.69
C GLN A 298 -21.44 20.66 19.97
N VAL A 299 -21.09 19.41 20.29
CA VAL A 299 -22.07 18.33 20.47
C VAL A 299 -22.35 18.01 21.94
N GLN A 300 -21.50 18.46 22.87
CA GLN A 300 -21.61 18.13 24.30
C GLN A 300 -22.98 18.55 24.87
N GLY A 301 -23.66 17.61 25.53
CA GLY A 301 -24.98 17.85 26.13
C GLY A 301 -26.15 17.87 25.13
N THR A 302 -25.91 17.57 23.85
CA THR A 302 -26.94 17.49 22.80
C THR A 302 -27.17 16.03 22.36
N PRO A 303 -28.30 15.72 21.69
CA PRO A 303 -28.50 14.41 21.07
C PRO A 303 -27.45 14.04 20.01
N LYS A 304 -26.76 15.03 19.41
CA LYS A 304 -25.67 14.79 18.46
C LYS A 304 -24.48 14.07 19.11
N TRP A 305 -24.30 14.17 20.44
CA TRP A 305 -23.24 13.45 21.14
C TRP A 305 -23.38 11.94 20.99
N GLN A 306 -24.59 11.40 21.21
CA GLN A 306 -24.84 9.97 21.04
C GLN A 306 -24.63 9.54 19.59
N GLN A 307 -25.12 10.34 18.63
CA GLN A 307 -24.94 10.08 17.20
C GLN A 307 -23.45 10.06 16.80
N LEU A 308 -22.65 10.97 17.35
CA LEU A 308 -21.20 11.02 17.13
C LEU A 308 -20.51 9.77 17.70
N MET A 309 -20.86 9.37 18.93
CA MET A 309 -20.32 8.14 19.52
C MET A 309 -20.67 6.91 18.68
N ASP A 310 -21.93 6.77 18.26
CA ASP A 310 -22.37 5.64 17.43
C ASP A 310 -21.66 5.62 16.08
N LEU A 311 -21.45 6.79 15.47
CA LEU A 311 -20.69 6.92 14.21
C LEU A 311 -19.23 6.50 14.39
N VAL A 312 -18.55 6.95 15.44
CA VAL A 312 -17.15 6.59 15.71
C VAL A 312 -17.02 5.10 16.04
N HIS A 313 -17.87 4.57 16.91
CA HIS A 313 -17.82 3.15 17.32
C HIS A 313 -18.12 2.18 16.16
N SER A 314 -18.95 2.58 15.21
CA SER A 314 -19.25 1.76 14.03
C SER A 314 -18.18 1.84 12.93
N ALA A 315 -17.29 2.84 12.98
CA ALA A 315 -16.33 3.10 11.89
C ALA A 315 -15.43 1.91 11.54
N PRO A 316 -14.80 1.18 12.51
CA PRO A 316 -14.00 0.00 12.17
C PRO A 316 -14.79 -1.12 11.49
N ALA A 317 -16.09 -1.26 11.77
CA ALA A 317 -16.93 -2.26 11.11
C ALA A 317 -17.35 -1.84 9.69
N ARG A 318 -17.52 -0.54 9.47
CA ARG A 318 -17.99 0.04 8.21
C ARG A 318 -16.84 0.27 7.20
N LEU A 319 -15.64 0.58 7.69
CA LEU A 319 -14.50 1.03 6.87
C LEU A 319 -13.35 0.02 6.77
N CYS A 320 -13.39 -1.07 7.57
CA CYS A 320 -12.45 -2.19 7.45
C CYS A 320 -13.23 -3.45 7.08
N LEU A 321 -13.10 -3.91 5.84
CA LEU A 321 -13.95 -4.94 5.26
C LEU A 321 -13.16 -6.20 4.89
N PRO A 322 -13.73 -7.40 5.10
CA PRO A 322 -13.13 -8.63 4.65
C PRO A 322 -13.23 -8.76 3.12
N VAL A 323 -12.27 -9.45 2.53
CA VAL A 323 -12.26 -9.84 1.11
C VAL A 323 -11.92 -11.31 0.99
N THR A 324 -12.62 -12.01 0.09
CA THR A 324 -12.34 -13.41 -0.23
C THR A 324 -10.96 -13.53 -0.87
N GLY A 325 -10.14 -14.41 -0.31
CA GLY A 325 -8.79 -14.69 -0.81
C GLY A 325 -7.76 -14.66 0.31
N ASN A 326 -6.49 -14.74 -0.09
CA ASN A 326 -5.31 -14.72 0.78
C ASN A 326 -4.54 -13.41 0.61
N HIS A 327 -3.23 -13.39 0.90
CA HIS A 327 -2.40 -12.18 0.81
C HIS A 327 -2.45 -11.49 -0.57
N PHE A 328 -2.78 -12.24 -1.64
CA PHE A 328 -2.89 -11.75 -3.02
C PHE A 328 -4.35 -11.62 -3.49
N PHE A 329 -5.30 -11.35 -2.59
CA PHE A 329 -6.75 -11.30 -2.88
C PHE A 329 -7.16 -10.37 -4.04
N PHE A 330 -6.26 -9.52 -4.54
CA PHE A 330 -6.45 -8.58 -5.65
C PHE A 330 -5.87 -9.05 -7.00
N VAL A 331 -5.38 -10.29 -7.08
CA VAL A 331 -4.80 -10.88 -8.31
C VAL A 331 -5.74 -11.93 -8.90
N GLY A 332 -5.87 -11.90 -10.23
CA GLY A 332 -6.78 -12.73 -11.03
C GLY A 332 -8.08 -12.01 -11.37
N GLU A 333 -8.60 -12.23 -12.57
CA GLU A 333 -9.68 -11.40 -13.14
C GLU A 333 -10.90 -11.18 -12.23
N LYS A 334 -11.44 -12.24 -11.64
CA LYS A 334 -12.60 -12.14 -10.75
C LYS A 334 -12.24 -11.37 -9.49
N SER A 335 -11.10 -11.72 -8.89
CA SER A 335 -10.58 -11.12 -7.66
C SER A 335 -10.23 -9.64 -7.82
N ALA A 336 -9.44 -9.29 -8.84
CA ALA A 336 -9.04 -7.93 -9.16
C ALA A 336 -10.25 -7.02 -9.43
N ARG A 337 -11.26 -7.52 -10.16
CA ARG A 337 -12.50 -6.78 -10.43
C ARG A 337 -13.34 -6.55 -9.19
N ASP A 338 -13.52 -7.58 -8.34
CA ASP A 338 -14.25 -7.45 -7.08
C ASP A 338 -13.56 -6.43 -6.16
N VAL A 339 -12.24 -6.53 -6.03
CA VAL A 339 -11.44 -5.61 -5.20
C VAL A 339 -11.49 -4.18 -5.73
N ALA A 340 -11.35 -3.97 -7.03
CA ALA A 340 -11.49 -2.62 -7.62
C ALA A 340 -12.86 -2.01 -7.33
N SER A 341 -13.93 -2.81 -7.42
CA SER A 341 -15.28 -2.37 -7.09
C SER A 341 -15.43 -2.02 -5.61
N ARG A 342 -14.77 -2.78 -4.71
CA ARG A 342 -14.72 -2.49 -3.27
C ARG A 342 -13.91 -1.23 -2.95
N VAL A 343 -12.79 -1.00 -3.64
CA VAL A 343 -12.01 0.24 -3.51
C VAL A 343 -12.87 1.44 -3.86
N ASP A 344 -13.55 1.40 -5.00
CA ASP A 344 -14.43 2.47 -5.46
C ASP A 344 -15.61 2.71 -4.48
N ALA A 345 -16.19 1.64 -3.93
CA ALA A 345 -17.18 1.76 -2.86
C ALA A 345 -16.59 2.39 -1.58
N LEU A 346 -15.42 1.93 -1.12
CA LEU A 346 -14.77 2.47 0.07
C LEU A 346 -14.38 3.95 -0.09
N ILE A 347 -14.05 4.41 -1.29
CA ILE A 347 -13.78 5.84 -1.56
C ILE A 347 -15.05 6.67 -1.38
N ARG A 348 -16.20 6.18 -1.86
CA ARG A 348 -17.50 6.82 -1.63
C ARG A 348 -17.90 6.78 -0.16
N ASP A 349 -17.81 5.61 0.47
CA ASP A 349 -18.21 5.41 1.86
C ASP A 349 -17.36 6.25 2.82
N ALA A 350 -16.05 6.38 2.55
CA ALA A 350 -15.14 7.28 3.26
C ALA A 350 -15.59 8.74 3.16
N THR A 351 -15.92 9.20 1.94
CA THR A 351 -16.40 10.56 1.69
C THR A 351 -17.72 10.81 2.42
N GLU A 352 -18.67 9.88 2.33
CA GLU A 352 -19.96 9.96 3.01
C GLU A 352 -19.76 10.00 4.54
N PHE A 353 -18.92 9.12 5.07
CA PHE A 353 -18.60 9.07 6.49
C PHE A 353 -18.01 10.40 6.98
N GLN A 354 -17.07 10.99 6.24
CA GLN A 354 -16.51 12.30 6.57
C GLN A 354 -17.56 13.40 6.55
N ASN A 355 -18.46 13.41 5.57
CA ASN A 355 -19.56 14.37 5.52
C ASN A 355 -20.52 14.22 6.71
N GLN A 356 -20.87 12.97 7.08
CA GLN A 356 -21.68 12.69 8.26
C GLN A 356 -20.99 13.20 9.54
N LEU A 357 -19.69 12.94 9.68
CA LEU A 357 -18.89 13.42 10.79
C LEU A 357 -18.90 14.96 10.88
N LEU A 358 -18.63 15.65 9.76
CA LEU A 358 -18.62 17.10 9.69
C LEU A 358 -19.98 17.71 10.04
N CYS A 359 -21.09 17.15 9.57
CA CYS A 359 -22.44 17.61 9.92
C CYS A 359 -22.76 17.49 11.42
N LEU A 360 -22.15 16.52 12.10
CA LEU A 360 -22.32 16.36 13.55
C LEU A 360 -21.50 17.39 14.33
N VAL A 361 -20.26 17.65 13.91
CA VAL A 361 -19.31 18.49 14.67
C VAL A 361 -19.22 19.95 14.21
N SER A 362 -19.98 20.32 13.17
CA SER A 362 -20.27 21.69 12.77
C SER A 362 -21.54 22.17 13.45
#